data_AF-A0A3D1BKJ8-F1
#
_entry.id   AF-A0A3D1BKJ8-F1
#
_cell.length_a   1.000
_cell.length_b   1.000
_cell.length_c   1.000
_cell.angle_alpha   90.00
_cell.angle_beta   90.00
_cell.angle_gamma   90.00
#
_symmetry.space_group_name_H-M   'P 1'
#
loop_
_entity.id
_entity.type
_entity.pdbx_description
1 polymer ?
#
loop_
_entity_poly.entity_id
_entity_poly.type
_entity_poly.pdbx_seq_one_letter_code
_entity_poly.pdbx_strand_id
1 'polypeptide(L)'
;MRKLLRDALGRFKSIKVNLLDGQRRGEVVFRRVFFLLTMGMLLYLLLLTFVGRKDQEQAQIEIKPEKVEAKEVIEDKEEWVDGDRVTTKADGSVEVVPAENFMDSQVQTIRKFTQAYPGSRIDNEYFAYLDKYCSDETLRTVIAISVAESSMGKNSKRNSNWYGWFKGGNRNYDPSQEEMAKVICTGVEKYYLGIGSDNNKVKRYVGGDPTNWMKNFNWAYNQMET
;
A
#
# COMPACT_ATOMS: atom_id res chain seq x y z
N MET A 1 -15.71 -35.23 -38.87
CA MET A 1 -14.49 -35.11 -38.02
C MET A 1 -14.66 -34.26 -36.74
N ARG A 2 -15.88 -33.98 -36.25
CA ARG A 2 -16.13 -33.24 -34.98
C ARG A 2 -16.74 -34.09 -33.85
N LYS A 3 -16.97 -35.38 -34.08
CA LYS A 3 -17.53 -36.31 -33.07
C LYS A 3 -16.47 -37.09 -32.27
N LEU A 4 -15.23 -37.17 -32.73
CA LEU A 4 -14.16 -37.95 -32.06
C LEU A 4 -13.43 -37.18 -30.95
N LEU A 5 -13.59 -35.86 -30.85
CA LEU A 5 -12.93 -35.06 -29.80
C LEU A 5 -13.76 -34.89 -28.52
N ARG A 6 -15.02 -35.36 -28.49
CA ARG A 6 -15.90 -35.16 -27.33
C ARG A 6 -15.81 -36.30 -26.29
N ASP A 7 -15.24 -37.45 -26.66
CA ASP A 7 -15.19 -38.62 -25.78
C ASP A 7 -13.89 -38.75 -24.97
N ALA A 8 -12.85 -37.96 -25.26
CA ALA A 8 -11.56 -38.03 -24.57
C ALA A 8 -11.49 -37.24 -23.25
N LEU A 9 -12.50 -36.41 -22.93
CA LEU A 9 -12.53 -35.53 -21.74
C LEU A 9 -13.64 -35.90 -20.74
N GLY A 10 -14.21 -37.10 -20.86
CA GLY A 10 -15.44 -37.49 -20.17
C GLY A 10 -15.30 -38.23 -18.82
N ARG A 11 -14.12 -38.37 -18.21
CA ARG A 11 -13.97 -39.10 -16.93
C ARG A 11 -12.86 -38.59 -16.00
N PHE A 12 -12.91 -37.32 -15.58
CA PHE A 12 -12.30 -36.96 -14.30
C PHE A 12 -13.31 -37.22 -13.18
N LYS A 13 -13.26 -38.47 -12.68
CA LYS A 13 -13.97 -38.91 -11.48
C LYS A 13 -13.47 -38.07 -10.31
N SER A 14 -14.29 -37.17 -9.79
CA SER A 14 -13.96 -36.38 -8.61
C SER A 14 -13.73 -37.31 -7.42
N ILE A 15 -12.48 -37.44 -7.00
CA ILE A 15 -12.13 -38.16 -5.78
C ILE A 15 -12.47 -37.23 -4.61
N LYS A 16 -13.67 -37.39 -4.05
CA LYS A 16 -14.02 -36.80 -2.76
C LYS A 16 -13.23 -37.55 -1.68
N VAL A 17 -12.05 -37.04 -1.32
CA VAL A 17 -11.33 -37.51 -0.14
C VAL A 17 -11.90 -36.75 1.06
N ASN A 18 -12.78 -37.41 1.82
CA ASN A 18 -13.19 -36.93 3.13
C ASN A 18 -12.02 -37.17 4.10
N LEU A 19 -11.26 -36.12 4.43
CA LEU A 19 -10.07 -36.16 5.30
C LEU A 19 -10.39 -36.13 6.81
N LEU A 20 -11.64 -36.40 7.18
CA LEU A 20 -12.13 -36.40 8.56
C LEU A 20 -12.75 -37.75 8.97
N ASP A 21 -12.79 -38.72 8.05
CA ASP A 21 -13.46 -40.00 8.24
C ASP A 21 -12.39 -41.07 8.52
N GLY A 22 -11.78 -40.92 9.71
CA GLY A 22 -10.52 -41.51 10.16
C GLY A 22 -10.46 -43.03 10.26
N GLN A 23 -10.66 -43.74 9.15
CA GLN A 23 -10.68 -45.21 9.11
C GLN A 23 -9.44 -45.81 8.41
N ARG A 24 -8.61 -45.02 7.72
CA ARG A 24 -7.43 -45.53 7.00
C ARG A 24 -6.12 -45.22 7.73
N ARG A 25 -5.21 -46.20 7.82
CA ARG A 25 -3.91 -46.10 8.53
C ARG A 25 -3.06 -44.89 8.10
N GLY A 26 -3.16 -44.44 6.84
CA GLY A 26 -2.46 -43.25 6.35
C GLY A 26 -2.98 -41.93 6.91
N GLU A 27 -4.28 -41.86 7.22
CA GLU A 27 -4.93 -40.65 7.75
C GLU A 27 -4.53 -40.40 9.21
N VAL A 28 -4.32 -41.47 9.98
CA VAL A 28 -3.81 -41.39 11.36
C VAL A 28 -2.39 -40.81 11.39
N VAL A 29 -1.54 -41.22 10.44
CA VAL A 29 -0.18 -40.68 10.33
C VAL A 29 -0.21 -39.22 9.88
N PHE A 30 -1.02 -38.89 8.87
CA PHE A 30 -1.21 -37.50 8.42
C PHE A 30 -1.68 -36.60 9.56
N ARG A 31 -2.67 -37.04 10.35
CA ARG A 31 -3.15 -36.29 11.52
C ARG A 31 -2.03 -36.05 12.54
N ARG A 32 -1.23 -37.06 12.86
CA ARG A 32 -0.13 -36.91 13.83
C ARG A 32 0.93 -35.92 13.35
N VAL A 33 1.30 -35.98 12.08
CA VAL A 33 2.29 -35.06 11.48
C VAL A 33 1.72 -33.65 11.36
N PHE A 34 0.46 -33.50 10.96
CA PHE A 34 -0.22 -32.21 10.89
C PHE A 34 -0.35 -31.55 12.27
N PHE A 35 -0.70 -32.31 13.31
CA PHE A 35 -0.74 -31.81 14.69
C PHE A 35 0.66 -31.39 15.19
N LEU A 36 1.71 -32.14 14.85
CA LEU A 36 3.08 -31.77 15.22
C LEU A 36 3.55 -30.48 14.52
N LEU A 37 3.24 -30.33 13.23
CA LEU A 37 3.58 -29.13 12.45
C LEU A 37 2.84 -27.89 12.95
N THR A 38 1.54 -28.02 13.23
CA THR A 38 0.72 -26.93 13.77
C THR A 38 1.16 -26.53 15.17
N MET A 39 1.46 -27.49 16.04
CA MET A 39 1.97 -27.21 17.39
C MET A 39 3.36 -26.56 17.34
N GLY A 40 4.25 -27.02 16.45
CA GLY A 40 5.57 -26.43 16.24
C GLY A 40 5.49 -24.98 15.74
N MET A 41 4.60 -24.70 14.77
CA MET A 41 4.39 -23.34 14.28
C MET A 41 3.83 -22.42 15.38
N LEU A 42 2.94 -22.94 16.23
CA LEU A 42 2.35 -22.18 17.34
C LEU A 42 3.39 -21.85 18.42
N LEU A 43 4.27 -22.80 18.74
CA LEU A 43 5.42 -22.56 19.64
C LEU A 43 6.41 -21.54 19.06
N TYR A 44 6.67 -21.59 17.75
CA TYR A 44 7.53 -20.63 17.06
C TYR A 44 6.97 -19.19 17.15
N LEU A 45 5.67 -19.02 16.92
CA LEU A 45 5.00 -17.73 17.07
C LEU A 45 5.06 -17.21 18.52
N LEU A 46 4.89 -18.09 19.52
CA LEU A 46 5.05 -17.71 20.92
C LEU A 46 6.48 -17.23 21.23
N LEU A 47 7.50 -17.93 20.75
CA LEU A 47 8.89 -17.51 20.94
C LEU A 47 9.18 -16.14 20.32
N LEU A 48 8.63 -15.83 19.14
CA LEU A 48 8.74 -14.49 18.55
C LEU A 48 8.14 -13.42 19.46
N THR A 49 6.98 -13.69 20.08
CA THR A 49 6.35 -12.73 21.01
C THR A 49 7.10 -12.56 22.33
N PHE A 50 7.81 -13.59 22.81
CA PHE A 50 8.60 -13.54 24.05
C PHE A 50 10.01 -12.97 23.85
N VAL A 51 10.65 -13.20 22.70
CA VAL A 51 12.00 -12.70 22.40
C VAL A 51 11.98 -11.26 21.86
N GLY A 52 10.89 -10.84 21.19
CA GLY A 52 10.71 -9.46 20.72
C GLY A 52 10.32 -8.43 21.79
N ARG A 53 10.36 -8.79 23.07
CA ARG A 53 9.97 -7.94 24.21
C ARG A 53 11.11 -7.74 25.22
N LYS A 54 12.27 -7.31 24.73
CA LYS A 54 13.21 -6.45 25.46
C LYS A 54 13.25 -5.20 24.60
N ASP A 55 12.56 -4.13 24.97
CA ASP A 55 13.26 -2.89 25.35
C ASP A 55 12.31 -1.87 25.99
N GLN A 56 11.44 -2.29 26.92
CA GLN A 56 10.65 -1.35 27.72
C GLN A 56 10.52 -1.82 29.17
N GLU A 57 11.63 -1.88 29.89
CA GLU A 57 11.60 -1.80 31.34
C GLU A 57 12.48 -0.63 31.82
N GLN A 58 11.77 0.30 32.43
CA GLN A 58 12.20 1.54 33.04
C GLN A 58 13.35 1.32 34.03
N ALA A 59 14.55 1.80 33.68
CA ALA A 59 15.58 2.08 34.66
C ALA A 59 15.33 3.47 35.27
N GLN A 60 14.53 3.52 36.33
CA GLN A 60 14.56 4.66 37.25
C GLN A 60 15.87 4.56 38.04
N ILE A 61 16.86 5.38 37.69
CA ILE A 61 18.04 5.59 38.53
C ILE A 61 17.88 6.95 39.21
N GLU A 62 17.66 6.89 40.51
CA GLU A 62 17.72 7.99 41.46
C GLU A 62 19.17 8.53 41.50
N ILE A 63 19.42 9.75 40.99
CA ILE A 63 20.73 10.40 41.05
C ILE A 63 20.60 11.75 41.75
N LYS A 64 21.21 11.84 42.94
CA LYS A 64 21.48 13.08 43.68
C LYS A 64 22.32 14.04 42.81
N PRO A 65 22.08 15.37 42.87
CA PRO A 65 22.75 16.30 41.99
C PRO A 65 24.19 16.56 42.47
N GLU A 66 25.16 16.09 41.70
CA GLU A 66 26.54 16.57 41.78
C GLU A 66 26.80 17.46 40.56
N LYS A 67 27.15 18.71 40.84
CA LYS A 67 27.49 19.72 39.84
C LYS A 67 28.69 19.24 39.02
N VAL A 68 28.50 19.05 37.72
CA VAL A 68 29.59 19.07 36.75
C VAL A 68 29.13 19.85 35.52
N GLU A 69 30.01 20.71 35.06
CA GLU A 69 29.84 21.74 34.05
C GLU A 69 29.44 21.20 32.68
N ALA A 70 28.77 22.07 31.93
CA ALA A 70 28.16 21.83 30.63
C ALA A 70 29.07 21.14 29.62
N LYS A 71 28.56 20.05 29.06
CA LYS A 71 28.80 19.68 27.66
C LYS A 71 27.42 19.40 27.10
N GLU A 72 26.86 20.34 26.34
CA GLU A 72 25.66 20.08 25.54
C GLU A 72 25.98 18.89 24.65
N VAL A 73 25.39 17.75 24.97
CA VAL A 73 25.23 16.66 24.03
C VAL A 73 24.19 17.18 23.04
N ILE A 74 24.67 17.79 21.96
CA ILE A 74 23.85 18.04 20.78
C ILE A 74 23.57 16.64 20.22
N GLU A 75 22.48 16.03 20.66
CA GLU A 75 22.00 14.79 20.08
C GLU A 75 21.70 15.04 18.60
N ASP A 76 22.11 14.10 17.75
CA ASP A 76 21.84 14.17 16.32
C ASP A 76 20.32 14.32 16.13
N LYS A 77 19.91 15.46 15.57
CA LYS A 77 18.48 15.78 15.42
C LYS A 77 18.01 15.24 14.08
N GLU A 78 17.19 14.19 14.14
CA GLU A 78 16.50 13.65 12.98
C GLU A 78 15.18 14.40 12.77
N GLU A 79 15.04 15.05 11.61
CA GLU A 79 13.80 15.69 11.17
C GLU A 79 13.44 15.21 9.77
N TRP A 80 12.14 15.08 9.50
CA TRP A 80 11.63 14.81 8.16
C TRP A 80 11.11 16.11 7.55
N VAL A 81 11.71 16.52 6.43
CA VAL A 81 11.34 17.76 5.72
C VAL A 81 11.11 17.40 4.26
N ASP A 82 9.92 17.73 3.72
CA ASP A 82 9.50 17.39 2.34
C ASP A 82 9.64 15.91 1.97
N GLY A 83 9.58 15.03 2.98
CA GLY A 83 9.71 13.59 2.85
C GLY A 83 11.15 13.08 2.96
N ASP A 84 12.17 13.93 2.98
CA ASP A 84 13.56 13.48 3.14
C ASP A 84 13.97 13.44 4.62
N ARG A 85 14.84 12.48 4.98
CA ARG A 85 15.40 12.40 6.33
C ARG A 85 16.59 13.34 6.43
N VAL A 86 16.42 14.41 7.18
CA VAL A 86 17.44 15.41 7.46
C VAL A 86 18.02 15.11 8.84
N THR A 87 19.28 14.69 8.89
CA THR A 87 20.02 14.48 10.14
C THR A 87 20.98 15.63 10.33
N THR A 88 20.78 16.43 11.37
CA THR A 88 21.75 17.47 11.75
C THR A 88 22.70 16.87 12.79
N LYS A 89 23.95 16.66 12.39
CA LYS A 89 24.97 16.06 13.24
C LYS A 89 25.51 17.06 14.26
N ALA A 90 26.06 16.56 15.35
CA ALA A 90 26.69 17.37 16.40
C ALA A 90 27.82 18.32 15.91
N ASP A 91 28.40 18.06 14.73
CA ASP A 91 29.42 18.92 14.09
C ASP A 91 28.83 20.04 13.20
N GLY A 92 27.49 20.15 13.14
CA GLY A 92 26.78 21.11 12.30
C GLY A 92 26.63 20.68 10.84
N SER A 93 27.10 19.49 10.46
CA SER A 93 26.86 18.93 9.13
C SER A 93 25.42 18.41 9.01
N VAL A 94 24.84 18.61 7.82
CA VAL A 94 23.48 18.15 7.51
C VAL A 94 23.59 17.00 6.52
N GLU A 95 23.14 15.82 6.93
CA GLU A 95 22.98 14.67 6.05
C GLU A 95 21.52 14.57 5.61
N VAL A 96 21.28 14.75 4.31
CA VAL A 96 19.96 14.57 3.71
C VAL A 96 19.95 13.21 3.03
N VAL A 97 19.19 12.26 3.58
CA VAL A 97 18.95 10.98 2.94
C VAL A 97 17.59 11.07 2.23
N PRO A 98 17.55 10.92 0.89
CA PRO A 98 16.30 10.96 0.14
C PRO A 98 15.30 9.93 0.66
N ALA A 99 14.02 10.29 0.73
CA ALA A 99 12.96 9.35 1.17
C ALA A 99 12.97 8.05 0.37
N GLU A 100 13.34 8.15 -0.91
CA GLU A 100 13.43 7.04 -1.85
C GLU A 100 14.24 5.87 -1.29
N ASN A 101 15.27 6.11 -0.46
CA ASN A 101 16.08 5.04 0.12
C ASN A 101 15.36 4.21 1.19
N PHE A 102 14.23 4.71 1.72
CA PHE A 102 13.45 4.04 2.76
C PHE A 102 12.11 3.51 2.24
N MET A 103 11.70 3.88 1.02
CA MET A 103 10.45 3.47 0.40
C MET A 103 10.57 2.08 -0.21
N ASP A 104 9.50 1.28 -0.18
CA ASP A 104 9.47 0.04 -0.94
C ASP A 104 9.61 0.32 -2.45
N SER A 105 10.24 -0.62 -3.15
CA SER A 105 10.53 -0.57 -4.58
C SER A 105 9.31 -0.20 -5.43
N GLN A 106 8.12 -0.72 -5.09
CA GLN A 106 6.88 -0.40 -5.79
C GLN A 106 6.45 1.06 -5.59
N VAL A 107 6.50 1.56 -4.35
CA VAL A 107 6.13 2.94 -4.01
C VAL A 107 7.09 3.94 -4.67
N GLN A 108 8.38 3.61 -4.75
CA GLN A 108 9.36 4.42 -5.50
C GLN A 108 9.00 4.53 -6.98
N THR A 109 8.61 3.43 -7.62
CA THR A 109 8.21 3.44 -9.04
C THR A 109 6.99 4.33 -9.26
N ILE A 110 5.98 4.23 -8.38
CA ILE A 110 4.79 5.09 -8.43
C ILE A 110 5.19 6.57 -8.24
N ARG A 111 6.06 6.88 -7.27
CA ARG A 111 6.53 8.25 -7.01
C ARG A 111 7.29 8.83 -8.21
N LYS A 112 8.20 8.06 -8.81
CA LYS A 112 8.94 8.46 -10.01
C LYS A 112 8.00 8.73 -11.17
N PHE A 113 6.97 7.89 -11.34
CA PHE A 113 5.94 8.11 -12.35
C PHE A 113 5.18 9.41 -12.14
N THR A 114 4.75 9.73 -10.90
CA THR A 114 4.03 10.98 -10.62
C THR A 114 4.88 12.22 -10.83
N GLN A 115 6.18 12.15 -10.49
CA GLN A 115 7.13 13.26 -10.68
C GLN A 115 7.54 13.46 -12.14
N ALA A 116 7.69 12.38 -12.90
CA ALA A 116 8.02 12.44 -14.32
C ALA A 116 6.82 12.85 -15.20
N TYR A 117 5.60 12.75 -14.69
CA TYR A 117 4.39 13.01 -15.47
C TYR A 117 4.24 14.52 -15.79
N PRO A 118 4.26 14.93 -17.08
CA PRO A 118 4.30 16.35 -17.44
C PRO A 118 3.03 17.12 -17.05
N GLY A 119 3.17 18.04 -16.10
CA GLY A 119 2.07 18.88 -15.59
C GLY A 119 1.25 18.23 -14.48
N SER A 120 1.78 17.17 -13.84
CA SER A 120 1.22 16.61 -12.62
C SER A 120 1.05 17.68 -11.54
N ARG A 121 -0.08 17.63 -10.84
CA ARG A 121 -0.34 18.42 -9.62
C ARG A 121 -0.11 17.64 -8.33
N ILE A 122 0.27 16.37 -8.44
CA ILE A 122 0.63 15.55 -7.29
C ILE A 122 2.06 15.93 -6.92
N ASP A 123 2.19 16.83 -5.95
CA ASP A 123 3.47 17.21 -5.35
C ASP A 123 3.94 16.18 -4.32
N ASN A 124 5.15 16.38 -3.78
CA ASN A 124 5.73 15.46 -2.79
C ASN A 124 4.90 15.39 -1.50
N GLU A 125 4.34 16.53 -1.05
CA GLU A 125 3.54 16.59 0.16
C GLU A 125 2.25 15.76 0.00
N TYR A 126 1.51 15.98 -1.08
CA TYR A 126 0.30 15.23 -1.36
C TYR A 126 0.58 13.75 -1.61
N PHE A 127 1.68 13.42 -2.30
CA PHE A 127 2.10 12.03 -2.47
C PHE A 127 2.37 11.35 -1.13
N ALA A 128 3.04 12.02 -0.19
CA ALA A 128 3.30 11.47 1.13
C ALA A 128 2.01 11.17 1.91
N TYR A 129 0.97 12.01 1.78
CA TYR A 129 -0.33 11.69 2.35
C TYR A 129 -0.99 10.49 1.66
N LEU A 130 -0.88 10.36 0.33
CA LEU A 130 -1.41 9.19 -0.37
C LEU A 130 -0.71 7.91 0.07
N ASP A 131 0.62 7.91 0.14
CA ASP A 131 1.44 6.79 0.63
C ASP A 131 1.09 6.40 2.07
N LYS A 132 0.87 7.40 2.94
CA LYS A 132 0.47 7.17 4.33
C LYS A 132 -0.90 6.48 4.49
N TYR A 133 -1.86 6.76 3.60
CA TYR A 133 -3.25 6.31 3.76
C TYR A 133 -3.70 5.21 2.81
N CYS A 134 -3.00 5.01 1.69
CA CYS A 134 -3.31 3.98 0.72
C CYS A 134 -2.44 2.74 0.97
N SER A 135 -2.99 1.54 0.77
CA SER A 135 -2.17 0.35 0.49
C SER A 135 -1.51 0.47 -0.88
N ASP A 136 -0.39 -0.22 -1.15
CA ASP A 136 0.39 -0.07 -2.40
C ASP A 136 -0.47 -0.24 -3.67
N GLU A 137 -1.34 -1.24 -3.68
CA GLU A 137 -2.29 -1.49 -4.77
C GLU A 137 -3.32 -0.36 -4.91
N THR A 138 -3.80 0.16 -3.78
CA THR A 138 -4.72 1.31 -3.75
C THR A 138 -4.02 2.56 -4.25
N LEU A 139 -2.79 2.82 -3.83
CA LEU A 139 -1.98 3.95 -4.25
C LEU A 139 -1.81 3.93 -5.76
N ARG A 140 -1.36 2.78 -6.30
CA ARG A 140 -1.24 2.56 -7.75
C ARG A 140 -2.57 2.80 -8.48
N THR A 141 -3.67 2.29 -7.95
CA THR A 141 -5.01 2.48 -8.53
C THR A 141 -5.43 3.96 -8.50
N VAL A 142 -5.19 4.67 -7.39
CA VAL A 142 -5.51 6.10 -7.24
C VAL A 142 -4.74 6.93 -8.26
N ILE A 143 -3.44 6.69 -8.41
CA ILE A 143 -2.62 7.41 -9.39
C ILE A 143 -3.11 7.12 -10.82
N ALA A 144 -3.41 5.86 -11.15
CA ALA A 144 -3.94 5.51 -12.46
C ALA A 144 -5.31 6.14 -12.76
N ILE A 145 -6.22 6.19 -11.76
CA ILE A 145 -7.50 6.92 -11.87
C ILE A 145 -7.24 8.40 -12.14
N SER A 146 -6.29 9.02 -11.42
CA SER A 146 -6.00 10.45 -11.56
C SER A 146 -5.52 10.80 -12.98
N VAL A 147 -4.73 9.92 -13.62
CA VAL A 147 -4.33 10.07 -15.02
C VAL A 147 -5.53 9.98 -15.94
N ALA A 148 -6.39 8.97 -15.74
CA ALA A 148 -7.54 8.73 -16.61
C ALA A 148 -8.59 9.86 -16.53
N GLU A 149 -8.79 10.43 -15.34
CA GLU A 149 -9.77 11.50 -15.09
C GLU A 149 -9.29 12.87 -15.56
N SER A 150 -8.08 13.26 -15.18
CA SER A 150 -7.65 14.66 -15.27
C SER A 150 -6.22 14.85 -15.70
N SER A 151 -5.54 13.78 -16.16
CA SER A 151 -4.11 13.79 -16.43
C SER A 151 -3.33 14.27 -15.19
N MET A 152 -3.63 13.68 -14.02
CA MET A 152 -3.10 14.06 -12.70
C MET A 152 -3.35 15.54 -12.33
N GLY A 153 -4.56 16.04 -12.59
CA GLY A 153 -4.96 17.42 -12.30
C GLY A 153 -4.49 18.45 -13.33
N LYS A 154 -3.71 18.06 -14.35
CA LYS A 154 -3.27 18.95 -15.44
C LYS A 154 -4.43 19.61 -16.18
N ASN A 155 -5.47 18.82 -16.49
CA ASN A 155 -6.64 19.28 -17.24
C ASN A 155 -7.70 19.96 -16.36
N SER A 156 -7.44 20.08 -15.05
CA SER A 156 -8.33 20.74 -14.10
C SER A 156 -8.05 22.25 -14.05
N LYS A 157 -9.08 23.06 -13.80
CA LYS A 157 -8.89 24.50 -13.56
C LYS A 157 -8.02 24.71 -12.31
N ARG A 158 -7.28 25.83 -12.25
CA ARG A 158 -6.42 26.12 -11.08
C ARG A 158 -7.22 26.24 -9.77
N ASN A 159 -8.41 26.82 -9.84
CA ASN A 159 -9.25 27.11 -8.67
C ASN A 159 -10.40 26.09 -8.50
N SER A 160 -10.25 24.88 -9.04
CA SER A 160 -11.20 23.79 -8.85
C SER A 160 -10.53 22.69 -8.06
N ASN A 161 -11.31 21.94 -7.27
CA ASN A 161 -10.91 20.65 -6.72
C ASN A 161 -10.35 19.78 -7.87
N TRP A 162 -9.02 19.71 -7.94
CA TRP A 162 -8.29 19.07 -9.02
C TRP A 162 -8.11 17.57 -8.76
N TYR A 163 -8.34 17.14 -7.51
CA TYR A 163 -8.36 15.75 -7.08
C TYR A 163 -9.49 14.96 -7.75
N GLY A 164 -10.55 15.65 -8.19
CA GLY A 164 -11.67 15.04 -8.91
C GLY A 164 -12.62 14.23 -8.02
N TRP A 165 -12.45 14.30 -6.70
CA TRP A 165 -13.26 13.55 -5.75
C TRP A 165 -14.35 14.40 -5.10
N PHE A 166 -15.62 13.99 -5.27
CA PHE A 166 -16.78 14.68 -4.73
C PHE A 166 -17.51 13.81 -3.71
N LYS A 167 -17.22 14.00 -2.42
CA LYS A 167 -17.83 13.21 -1.34
C LYS A 167 -19.35 13.38 -1.35
N GLY A 168 -20.07 12.30 -1.59
CA GLY A 168 -21.54 12.30 -1.70
C GLY A 168 -22.07 13.16 -2.85
N GLY A 169 -21.27 13.43 -3.88
CA GLY A 169 -21.66 14.29 -5.00
C GLY A 169 -21.56 15.80 -4.71
N ASN A 170 -21.06 16.20 -3.54
CA ASN A 170 -20.86 17.61 -3.23
C ASN A 170 -19.69 18.18 -4.04
N ARG A 171 -20.00 19.04 -5.03
CA ARG A 171 -19.00 19.69 -5.88
C ARG A 171 -18.16 20.77 -5.18
N ASN A 172 -18.62 21.24 -4.02
CA ASN A 172 -17.90 22.19 -3.18
C ASN A 172 -17.05 21.49 -2.10
N TYR A 173 -16.99 20.16 -2.13
CA TYR A 173 -16.11 19.41 -1.24
C TYR A 173 -14.67 19.58 -1.71
N ASP A 174 -13.92 20.41 -0.99
CA ASP A 174 -12.50 20.70 -1.24
C ASP A 174 -11.76 20.84 0.11
N PRO A 175 -11.60 19.73 0.86
CA PRO A 175 -10.91 19.72 2.15
C PRO A 175 -9.38 19.87 1.99
N SER A 176 -8.64 19.75 3.10
CA SER A 176 -7.17 19.72 3.06
C SER A 176 -6.64 18.53 2.24
N GLN A 177 -5.40 18.64 1.78
CA GLN A 177 -4.69 17.57 1.07
C GLN A 177 -4.71 16.24 1.84
N GLU A 178 -4.42 16.28 3.14
CA GLU A 178 -4.41 15.10 4.00
C GLU A 178 -5.79 14.42 4.08
N GLU A 179 -6.84 15.22 4.32
CA GLU A 179 -8.21 14.69 4.40
C GLU A 179 -8.66 14.15 3.03
N MET A 180 -8.30 14.84 1.95
CA MET A 180 -8.61 14.40 0.60
C MET A 180 -7.95 13.05 0.30
N ALA A 181 -6.65 12.91 0.57
CA ALA A 181 -5.91 11.67 0.38
C ALA A 181 -6.57 10.51 1.13
N LYS A 182 -6.88 10.71 2.42
CA LYS A 182 -7.54 9.70 3.25
C LYS A 182 -8.88 9.25 2.67
N VAL A 183 -9.71 10.20 2.23
CA VAL A 183 -11.04 9.91 1.69
C VAL A 183 -10.96 9.22 0.33
N ILE A 184 -10.05 9.64 -0.54
CA ILE A 184 -9.80 9.01 -1.84
C ILE A 184 -9.29 7.58 -1.65
N CYS A 185 -8.25 7.37 -0.83
CA CYS A 185 -7.70 6.04 -0.54
C CYS A 185 -8.80 5.10 -0.02
N THR A 186 -9.56 5.54 0.99
CA THR A 186 -10.66 4.74 1.56
C THR A 186 -11.74 4.41 0.52
N GLY A 187 -12.07 5.37 -0.35
CA GLY A 187 -13.09 5.19 -1.39
C GLY A 187 -12.64 4.24 -2.49
N VAL A 188 -11.40 4.36 -2.95
CA VAL A 188 -10.82 3.50 -3.99
C VAL A 188 -10.63 2.08 -3.48
N GLU A 189 -10.08 1.93 -2.28
CA GLU A 189 -9.87 0.62 -1.67
C GLU A 189 -11.20 -0.15 -1.52
N LYS A 190 -12.25 0.55 -1.07
CA LYS A 190 -13.55 -0.07 -0.82
C LYS A 190 -14.33 -0.42 -2.09
N TYR A 191 -14.26 0.42 -3.14
CA TYR A 191 -15.18 0.30 -4.28
C TYR A 191 -14.47 0.07 -5.62
N TYR A 192 -13.24 0.56 -5.77
CA TYR A 192 -12.59 0.72 -7.08
C TYR A 192 -11.31 -0.10 -7.29
N LEU A 193 -10.90 -0.94 -6.32
CA LEU A 193 -9.87 -1.95 -6.60
C LEU A 193 -10.28 -2.87 -7.76
N GLY A 194 -9.32 -3.17 -8.63
CA GLY A 194 -9.55 -3.96 -9.83
C GLY A 194 -10.43 -3.28 -10.89
N ILE A 195 -10.64 -1.96 -10.82
CA ILE A 195 -11.47 -1.24 -11.80
C ILE A 195 -10.97 -1.39 -13.24
N GLY A 196 -9.65 -1.53 -13.47
CA GLY A 196 -9.07 -1.72 -14.80
C GLY A 196 -9.44 -3.04 -15.50
N SER A 197 -9.98 -4.02 -14.77
CA SER A 197 -10.38 -5.34 -15.31
C SER A 197 -11.90 -5.57 -15.31
N ASP A 198 -12.69 -4.70 -14.67
CA ASP A 198 -14.14 -4.81 -14.60
C ASP A 198 -14.83 -3.67 -15.36
N ASN A 199 -15.23 -3.95 -16.60
CA ASN A 199 -15.91 -2.98 -17.46
C ASN A 199 -17.25 -2.48 -16.88
N ASN A 200 -17.94 -3.28 -16.05
CA ASN A 200 -19.19 -2.82 -15.40
C ASN A 200 -18.89 -1.81 -14.30
N LYS A 201 -17.79 -2.03 -13.55
CA LYS A 201 -17.31 -1.09 -12.54
C LYS A 201 -16.86 0.22 -13.17
N VAL A 202 -16.12 0.17 -14.29
CA VAL A 202 -15.74 1.36 -15.05
C VAL A 202 -16.98 2.12 -15.52
N LYS A 203 -17.95 1.45 -16.16
CA LYS A 203 -19.18 2.11 -16.62
C LYS A 203 -19.94 2.81 -15.51
N ARG A 204 -20.00 2.22 -14.32
CA ARG A 204 -20.63 2.85 -13.13
C ARG A 204 -19.84 4.05 -12.65
N TYR A 205 -18.52 4.00 -12.72
CA TYR A 205 -17.64 5.08 -12.29
C TYR A 205 -17.68 6.27 -13.26
N VAL A 206 -17.46 6.06 -14.57
CA VAL A 206 -17.40 7.14 -15.56
C VAL A 206 -18.77 7.64 -16.03
N GLY A 207 -19.83 6.84 -15.88
CA GLY A 207 -21.18 7.19 -16.33
C GLY A 207 -21.36 7.32 -17.85
N GLY A 208 -20.35 6.93 -18.65
CA GLY A 208 -20.31 7.12 -20.10
C GLY A 208 -19.52 6.01 -20.82
N ASP A 209 -18.86 6.37 -21.93
CA ASP A 209 -18.03 5.43 -22.69
C ASP A 209 -16.73 5.09 -21.92
N PRO A 210 -16.58 3.85 -21.43
CA PRO A 210 -15.43 3.44 -20.63
C PRO A 210 -14.14 3.29 -21.46
N THR A 211 -14.22 3.28 -22.80
CA THR A 211 -13.13 2.82 -23.67
C THR A 211 -11.88 3.68 -23.54
N ASN A 212 -12.01 5.00 -23.68
CA ASN A 212 -10.88 5.92 -23.59
C ASN A 212 -10.35 6.02 -22.15
N TRP A 213 -11.26 6.04 -21.17
CA TRP A 213 -10.89 6.08 -19.76
C TRP A 213 -10.07 4.84 -19.38
N MET A 214 -10.55 3.65 -19.73
CA MET A 214 -9.88 2.39 -19.40
C MET A 214 -8.56 2.23 -20.13
N LYS A 215 -8.44 2.75 -21.37
CA LYS A 215 -7.16 2.85 -22.08
C LYS A 215 -6.15 3.69 -21.30
N ASN A 216 -6.54 4.88 -20.85
CA ASN A 216 -5.66 5.78 -20.10
C ASN A 216 -5.29 5.23 -18.72
N PHE A 217 -6.28 4.65 -18.02
CA PHE A 217 -6.09 3.98 -16.75
C PHE A 217 -5.06 2.85 -16.89
N ASN A 218 -5.29 1.91 -17.81
CA ASN A 218 -4.40 0.74 -17.97
C ASN A 218 -3.01 1.13 -18.44
N TRP A 219 -2.89 2.15 -19.31
CA TRP A 219 -1.59 2.70 -19.67
C TRP A 219 -0.82 3.17 -18.43
N ALA A 220 -1.41 4.04 -17.61
CA ALA A 220 -0.77 4.54 -16.40
C ALA A 220 -0.47 3.43 -15.39
N TYR A 221 -1.46 2.56 -15.17
CA TYR A 221 -1.36 1.44 -14.25
C TYR A 221 -0.14 0.57 -14.58
N ASN A 222 0.05 0.23 -15.85
CA ASN A 222 1.15 -0.63 -16.31
C ASN A 222 2.51 0.07 -16.27
N GLN A 223 2.58 1.40 -16.42
CA GLN A 223 3.85 2.14 -16.25
C GLN A 223 4.38 2.09 -14.81
N MET A 224 3.51 1.83 -13.84
CA MET A 224 3.86 1.75 -12.42
C MET A 224 4.15 0.32 -11.93
N GLU A 225 4.10 -0.69 -12.82
CA GLU A 225 4.50 -2.07 -12.50
C GLU A 225 5.99 -2.33 -12.73
N THR A 226 6.56 -1.58 -13.66
CA THR A 226 7.93 -1.70 -14.20
C THR A 226 8.87 -0.72 -13.56
#